data_AF-A0A5K1B673-F1
#
_entry.id   AF-A0A5K1B673-F1
#
_cell.length_a   1.000
_cell.length_b   1.000
_cell.length_c   1.000
_cell.angle_alpha   90.00
_cell.angle_beta   90.00
_cell.angle_gamma   90.00
#
_symmetry.space_group_name_H-M   'P 1'
#
loop_
_entity.id
_entity.type
_entity.pdbx_description
1 polymer ?
#
loop_
_entity_poly.entity_id
_entity_poly.type
_entity_poly.pdbx_seq_one_letter_code
_entity_poly.pdbx_strand_id
1 'polypeptide(L)'
;ELLYNAREITIEEQVAMFLITLGHDQRNRPTQYNFQHSRQTISKYFNLVLKAILHIAHEYVGHRDGTTPAQVRGDPRFFPYFK
;
A
#
# COMPACT_ATOMS: atom_id res chain seq x y z
N GLU A 1 -11.25 11.37 8.79
CA GLU A 1 -9.89 10.96 8.41
C GLU A 1 -9.70 9.47 8.72
N LEU A 2 -9.02 8.72 7.85
CA LEU A 2 -8.89 7.25 7.95
C LEU A 2 -7.64 6.80 8.73
N LEU A 3 -6.64 7.66 8.85
CA LEU A 3 -5.42 7.47 9.63
C LEU A 3 -5.19 8.72 10.47
N TYR A 4 -4.52 8.55 11.60
CA TYR A 4 -4.16 9.63 12.51
C TYR A 4 -2.76 9.40 13.07
N ASN A 5 -2.10 10.47 13.51
CA ASN A 5 -0.81 10.37 14.18
C ASN A 5 -0.99 9.66 15.53
N ALA A 6 -0.24 8.59 15.74
CA ALA A 6 -0.12 7.97 17.05
C ALA A 6 0.95 8.70 17.87
N ARG A 7 1.02 8.40 19.18
CA ARG A 7 1.95 9.06 20.11
C ARG A 7 3.41 9.04 19.66
N GLU A 8 3.83 7.95 19.00
CA GLU A 8 5.23 7.72 18.60
C GLU A 8 5.39 7.41 17.11
N ILE A 9 4.29 7.37 16.34
CA ILE A 9 4.30 6.90 14.95
C ILE A 9 3.41 7.82 14.12
N THR A 10 4.02 8.53 13.17
CA THR A 10 3.29 9.46 12.30
C THR A 10 2.54 8.72 11.19
N ILE A 11 1.61 9.39 10.52
CA ILE A 11 0.89 8.80 9.37
C ILE A 11 1.88 8.41 8.25
N GLU A 12 2.90 9.23 8.00
CA GLU A 12 3.94 8.95 7.01
C GLU A 12 4.70 7.66 7.33
N GLU A 13 5.04 7.45 8.60
CA GLU A 13 5.70 6.23 9.05
C GLU A 13 4.78 5.01 8.93
N GLN A 14 3.48 5.15 9.23
CA GLN A 14 2.48 4.11 9.00
C GLN A 14 2.42 3.70 7.53
N VAL A 15 2.34 4.68 6.62
CA VAL A 15 2.31 4.46 5.18
C VAL A 15 3.62 3.86 4.69
N ALA A 16 4.77 4.32 5.19
CA ALA A 16 6.08 3.77 4.85
C ALA A 16 6.21 2.29 5.26
N MET A 17 5.73 1.92 6.45
CA MET A 17 5.68 0.51 6.87
C MET A 17 4.86 -0.35 5.90
N PHE A 18 3.69 0.14 5.48
CA PHE A 18 2.85 -0.55 4.50
C PHE A 18 3.56 -0.73 3.15
N LEU A 19 4.12 0.35 2.61
CA LEU A 19 4.78 0.34 1.29
C LEU A 19 6.04 -0.55 1.28
N ILE A 20 6.86 -0.53 2.33
CA ILE A 20 8.05 -1.38 2.41
C ILE A 20 7.67 -2.85 2.52
N THR A 21 6.63 -3.17 3.31
CA THR A 21 6.13 -4.55 3.44
C THR A 21 5.55 -5.07 2.12
N LEU A 22 4.76 -4.29 1.39
CA LEU A 22 4.19 -4.72 0.11
C LEU A 22 5.20 -4.70 -1.05
N GLY A 23 5.98 -3.62 -1.18
CA GLY A 23 6.79 -3.36 -2.36
C GLY A 23 8.04 -4.22 -2.48
N HIS A 24 8.54 -4.75 -1.36
CA HIS A 24 9.79 -5.51 -1.34
C HIS A 24 9.62 -6.98 -0.91
N ASP A 25 8.38 -7.46 -0.75
CA ASP A 25 8.04 -8.78 -0.17
C ASP A 25 8.90 -9.09 1.08
N GLN A 26 9.19 -8.05 1.86
CA GLN A 26 10.11 -8.16 2.97
C GLN A 26 9.40 -8.93 4.09
N ARG A 27 9.90 -10.13 4.37
CA ARG A 27 9.56 -10.84 5.62
C ARG A 27 9.82 -9.88 6.78
N ASN A 28 8.94 -9.85 7.77
CA ASN A 28 8.91 -8.86 8.87
C ASN A 28 10.26 -8.46 9.54
N ARG A 29 11.34 -9.24 9.43
CA ARG A 29 12.64 -8.99 10.10
C ARG A 29 13.35 -7.70 9.66
N PRO A 30 13.68 -7.49 8.37
CA PRO A 30 14.24 -6.21 7.90
C PRO A 30 13.36 -4.99 8.19
N THR A 31 12.03 -5.13 8.15
CA THR A 31 11.12 -4.03 8.51
C THR A 31 11.25 -3.64 9.99
N GLN A 32 11.47 -4.59 10.89
CA GLN A 32 11.77 -4.27 12.30
C GLN A 32 13.07 -3.49 12.46
N TYR A 33 14.09 -3.80 11.69
CA TYR A 33 15.36 -3.08 11.74
C TYR A 33 15.23 -1.65 11.19
N ASN A 34 14.47 -1.46 10.11
CA ASN A 34 14.33 -0.14 9.50
C ASN A 34 13.50 0.82 10.35
N PHE A 35 12.45 0.32 11.00
CA PHE A 35 11.52 1.15 11.77
C PHE A 35 11.72 1.06 13.28
N GLN A 36 12.61 0.18 13.78
CA GLN A 36 12.88 -0.03 15.21
C GLN A 36 11.63 -0.38 16.04
N HIS A 37 10.62 -0.95 15.39
CA HIS A 37 9.34 -1.31 16.00
C HIS A 37 9.16 -2.84 16.10
N SER A 38 8.31 -3.27 17.04
CA SER A 38 7.94 -4.68 17.17
C SER A 38 7.18 -5.19 15.94
N ARG A 39 7.21 -6.51 15.68
CA ARG A 39 6.39 -7.12 14.61
C ARG A 39 4.91 -6.85 14.80
N GLN A 40 4.45 -6.81 16.03
CA GLN A 40 3.07 -6.51 16.40
C GLN A 40 2.71 -5.08 16.01
N THR A 41 3.59 -4.12 16.31
CA THR A 41 3.45 -2.71 15.91
C THR A 41 3.38 -2.58 14.38
N ILE A 42 4.32 -3.18 13.66
CA ILE A 42 4.36 -3.14 12.19
C ILE A 42 3.08 -3.76 11.61
N SER A 43 2.68 -4.94 12.07
CA SER A 43 1.46 -5.59 11.61
C SER A 43 0.20 -4.76 11.89
N LYS A 44 0.12 -4.12 13.06
CA LYS A 44 -1.00 -3.23 13.41
C LYS A 44 -1.12 -2.10 12.40
N TYR A 45 -0.06 -1.34 12.17
CA TYR A 45 -0.12 -0.18 11.28
C TYR A 45 -0.23 -0.56 9.81
N PHE A 46 0.40 -1.66 9.38
CA PHE A 46 0.16 -2.26 8.06
C PHE A 46 -1.34 -2.49 7.82
N ASN A 47 -2.03 -3.13 8.77
CA ASN A 47 -3.45 -3.44 8.64
C ASN A 47 -4.34 -2.19 8.72
N LEU A 48 -3.95 -1.17 9.49
CA LEU A 48 -4.67 0.11 9.52
C LEU A 48 -4.58 0.83 8.18
N VAL A 49 -3.38 0.90 7.59
CA VAL A 49 -3.18 1.50 6.27
C VAL A 49 -3.90 0.70 5.19
N LEU A 50 -3.84 -0.63 5.23
CA LEU A 50 -4.58 -1.49 4.31
C LEU A 50 -6.08 -1.20 4.34
N LYS A 51 -6.68 -1.09 5.53
CA LYS A 51 -8.10 -0.75 5.68
C LYS A 51 -8.42 0.64 5.13
N ALA A 52 -7.57 1.63 5.40
CA ALA A 52 -7.73 2.97 4.88
C ALA A 52 -7.69 2.98 3.34
N ILE A 53 -6.73 2.28 2.75
CA ILE A 53 -6.60 2.14 1.29
C ILE A 53 -7.82 1.43 0.72
N LEU A 54 -8.28 0.32 1.30
CA LEU A 54 -9.47 -0.38 0.82
C LEU A 54 -10.74 0.47 0.89
N HIS A 55 -10.84 1.36 1.89
CA HIS A 55 -11.97 2.28 2.01
C HIS A 55 -12.03 3.27 0.84
N ILE A 56 -10.89 3.87 0.48
CA ILE A 56 -10.82 4.82 -0.65
C ILE A 56 -10.70 4.10 -2.00
N ALA A 57 -10.31 2.83 -2.03
CA ALA A 57 -10.07 2.10 -3.26
C ALA A 57 -11.29 2.11 -4.18
N HIS A 58 -12.51 2.11 -3.67
CA HIS A 58 -13.70 2.18 -4.52
C HIS A 58 -13.80 3.49 -5.33
N GLU A 59 -13.19 4.59 -4.87
CA GLU A 59 -13.17 5.88 -5.56
C GLU A 59 -12.06 5.96 -6.61
N TYR A 60 -10.92 5.27 -6.38
CA TYR A 60 -9.72 5.37 -7.24
C TYR A 60 -9.45 4.11 -8.08
N VAL A 61 -10.00 2.96 -7.69
CA VAL A 61 -9.72 1.62 -8.22
C VAL A 61 -10.94 1.04 -8.96
N GLY A 62 -11.98 1.83 -9.25
CA GLY A 62 -13.10 1.47 -10.14
C GLY A 62 -13.32 2.53 -11.22
N HIS A 63 -14.05 2.33 -12.32
CA HIS A 63 -14.52 1.14 -13.03
C HIS A 63 -13.69 1.11 -14.33
N ARG A 64 -13.26 -0.05 -14.84
CA ARG A 64 -12.66 -0.05 -16.18
C ARG A 64 -13.77 0.37 -17.13
N ASP A 65 -13.64 1.51 -17.79
CA ASP A 65 -14.55 1.92 -18.88
C ASP A 65 -14.44 0.96 -20.09
N GLY A 66 -13.86 -0.24 -19.91
CA GLY A 66 -13.40 -1.16 -20.95
C GLY A 66 -12.19 -0.63 -21.73
N THR A 67 -11.81 0.64 -21.56
CA THR A 67 -10.78 1.27 -22.36
C THR A 67 -9.43 1.16 -21.69
N THR A 68 -8.55 0.33 -22.26
CA THR A 68 -7.12 0.39 -21.96
C THR A 68 -6.59 1.79 -22.31
N PRO A 69 -5.95 2.51 -21.37
CA PRO A 69 -5.31 3.79 -21.65
C PRO A 69 -4.34 3.71 -22.82
N ALA A 70 -4.27 4.75 -23.65
CA ALA A 70 -3.44 4.77 -24.85
C ALA A 70 -1.96 4.48 -24.56
N GLN A 71 -1.47 4.91 -23.40
CA GLN A 71 -0.10 4.70 -22.94
C GLN A 71 0.22 3.23 -22.63
N VAL A 72 -0.79 2.43 -22.27
CA VAL A 72 -0.63 1.01 -21.87
C VAL A 72 -0.90 0.07 -23.04
N ARG A 73 -1.70 0.49 -24.03
CA ARG A 73 -2.12 -0.34 -25.17
C ARG A 73 -0.94 -0.91 -25.98
N GLY A 74 0.17 -0.19 -26.05
CA GLY A 74 1.39 -0.61 -26.74
C GLY A 74 2.46 -1.26 -25.86
N ASP A 75 2.29 -1.29 -24.53
CA ASP A 75 3.31 -1.84 -23.63
C ASP A 75 2.99 -3.31 -23.29
N PRO A 76 3.76 -4.28 -23.80
CA PRO A 76 3.51 -5.71 -23.56
C PRO A 76 3.66 -6.11 -22.09
N ARG A 77 4.34 -5.30 -21.26
CA ARG A 77 4.51 -5.57 -19.83
C ARG A 77 3.22 -5.28 -19.06
N PHE A 78 2.47 -4.27 -19.46
CA PHE A 78 1.29 -3.81 -18.72
C PHE A 78 -0.02 -4.24 -19.38
N PHE A 79 -0.08 -4.31 -20.72
CA PHE A 79 -1.29 -4.65 -21.48
C PHE A 79 -2.02 -5.93 -21.01
N PRO A 80 -1.36 -7.04 -20.63
CA PRO A 80 -2.03 -8.24 -20.15
C PRO A 80 -2.89 -8.03 -18.89
N TYR A 81 -2.54 -7.04 -18.05
CA TYR A 81 -3.27 -6.76 -16.82
C TYR A 81 -4.52 -5.90 -17.04
N PHE A 82 -4.69 -5.30 -18.23
CA PHE A 82 -5.80 -4.40 -18.56
C PHE A 82 -6.82 -5.01 -19.54
N LYS A 83 -6.64 -6.28 -19.93
CA LYS A 83 -7.68 -7.12 -20.55
C LYS A 83 -8.62 -7.73 -19.50
#